data_AF-A0A5D0I592-F1
#
_entry.id   AF-A0A5D0I592-F1
#
_cell.length_a   1.000
_cell.length_b   1.000
_cell.length_c   1.000
_cell.angle_alpha   90.00
_cell.angle_beta   90.00
_cell.angle_gamma   90.00
#
_symmetry.space_group_name_H-M   'P 1'
#
loop_
_entity.id
_entity.type
_entity.pdbx_description
1 polymer ?
#
loop_
_entity_poly.entity_id
_entity_poly.type
_entity_poly.pdbx_seq_one_letter_code
_entity_poly.pdbx_strand_id
1 'polypeptide(L)'
;MCCPDSNFIELSDIIAIVGVIVNSLLAIWIVKTLQNNLTNKRYLKDHVIEEIKDLRNEYKKFLNELYQGRLKPKQILPWFKLMNIKTQDVMEIINQKYGLDKESLKSYQIELRNMVTEQEEFSENFKQNKCFTLKESSLRDLLLFQQNNNSKFNQLIIDINDKK
;
A
#
# COMPACT_ATOMS: atom_id res chain seq x y z
N MET A 1 10.83 -24.54 75.61
CA MET A 1 10.50 -25.54 74.57
C MET A 1 9.62 -24.84 73.55
N CYS A 2 10.17 -24.62 72.36
CA CYS A 2 9.50 -23.91 71.26
C CYS A 2 8.49 -24.85 70.59
N CYS A 3 7.24 -24.41 70.45
CA CYS A 3 6.31 -25.00 69.49
C CYS A 3 6.27 -24.07 68.28
N PRO A 4 6.48 -24.57 67.04
CA PRO A 4 6.31 -23.74 65.87
C PRO A 4 4.81 -23.52 65.66
N ASP A 5 4.36 -22.27 65.70
CA ASP A 5 3.02 -21.91 65.25
C ASP A 5 2.89 -22.34 63.79
N SER A 6 2.02 -23.32 63.56
CA SER A 6 1.67 -23.75 62.23
C SER A 6 0.80 -22.66 61.63
N ASN A 7 1.38 -21.90 60.69
CA ASN A 7 0.67 -20.90 59.90
C ASN A 7 -0.46 -21.57 59.11
N PHE A 8 -1.65 -21.65 59.69
CA PHE A 8 -2.87 -21.96 58.94
C PHE A 8 -3.23 -20.71 58.14
N ILE A 9 -3.07 -20.78 56.82
CA ILE A 9 -3.55 -19.73 55.92
C ILE A 9 -5.07 -19.67 56.07
N GLU A 10 -5.60 -18.55 56.54
CA GLU A 10 -7.05 -18.38 56.65
C GLU A 10 -7.68 -18.37 55.25
N LEU A 11 -8.91 -18.88 55.13
CA LEU A 11 -9.63 -18.89 53.84
C LEU A 11 -9.73 -17.48 53.23
N SER A 12 -9.77 -16.44 54.06
CA SER A 12 -9.74 -15.04 53.63
C SER A 12 -8.43 -14.68 52.91
N ASP A 13 -7.28 -15.14 53.42
CA ASP A 13 -5.97 -14.88 52.82
C ASP A 13 -5.82 -15.62 51.48
N ILE A 14 -6.35 -16.85 51.39
CA ILE A 14 -6.39 -17.60 50.13
C ILE A 14 -7.23 -16.86 49.08
N ILE A 15 -8.41 -16.36 49.46
CA ILE A 15 -9.29 -15.61 48.56
C ILE A 15 -8.62 -14.32 48.09
N ALA A 16 -7.92 -13.61 48.99
CA ALA A 16 -7.18 -12.40 48.64
C ALA A 16 -6.04 -12.69 47.64
N ILE A 17 -5.25 -13.74 47.87
CA ILE A 17 -4.17 -14.16 46.97
C ILE A 17 -4.72 -14.56 45.60
N VAL A 18 -5.80 -15.35 45.55
CA VAL A 18 -6.46 -15.73 44.30
C VAL A 18 -6.99 -14.50 43.57
N GLY A 19 -7.57 -13.54 44.28
CA GLY A 19 -8.03 -12.27 43.70
C GLY A 19 -6.91 -11.49 43.01
N VAL A 20 -5.74 -11.40 43.64
CA VAL A 20 -4.55 -10.73 43.04
C VAL A 20 -4.05 -11.47 41.80
N ILE A 21 -4.01 -12.81 41.85
CA ILE A 21 -3.57 -13.65 40.72
C ILE A 21 -4.54 -13.49 39.53
N VAL A 22 -5.85 -13.60 39.76
CA VAL A 22 -6.87 -13.49 38.72
C VAL A 22 -6.83 -12.10 38.07
N ASN A 23 -6.76 -11.04 38.87
CA ASN A 23 -6.68 -9.68 38.34
C ASN A 23 -5.41 -9.47 37.50
N SER A 24 -4.28 -10.05 37.91
CA SER A 24 -3.02 -9.99 37.16
C SER A 24 -3.11 -10.73 35.82
N LEU A 25 -3.73 -11.92 35.80
CA LEU A 25 -3.93 -12.70 34.57
C LEU A 25 -4.86 -11.98 33.58
N LEU A 26 -5.95 -11.38 34.07
CA LEU A 26 -6.87 -10.58 33.27
C LEU A 26 -6.17 -9.38 32.64
N ALA A 27 -5.37 -8.64 33.41
CA ALA A 27 -4.59 -7.51 32.90
C ALA A 27 -3.64 -7.93 31.78
N ILE A 28 -2.89 -9.03 31.97
CA ILE A 28 -1.99 -9.58 30.94
C ILE A 28 -2.76 -9.98 29.69
N TRP A 29 -3.92 -10.62 29.84
CA TRP A 29 -4.76 -11.05 28.72
C TRP A 29 -5.30 -9.86 27.92
N ILE A 30 -5.79 -8.81 28.58
CA ILE A 30 -6.27 -7.57 27.95
C ILE A 30 -5.13 -6.93 27.15
N VAL A 31 -3.95 -6.76 27.77
CA VAL A 31 -2.79 -6.16 27.10
C VAL A 31 -2.37 -6.98 25.87
N LYS A 32 -2.26 -8.31 26.00
CA LYS A 32 -1.92 -9.19 24.87
C LYS A 32 -2.95 -9.11 23.75
N THR A 33 -4.24 -9.10 24.08
CA THR A 33 -5.33 -9.05 23.09
C THR A 33 -5.33 -7.71 22.36
N LEU A 34 -5.16 -6.59 23.07
CA LEU A 34 -5.06 -5.26 22.49
C LEU A 34 -3.81 -5.11 21.62
N GLN A 35 -2.65 -5.55 22.11
CA GLN A 35 -1.41 -5.51 21.34
C GLN A 35 -1.51 -6.35 20.06
N ASN A 36 -2.07 -7.55 20.12
CA ASN A 36 -2.23 -8.40 18.94
C ASN A 36 -3.13 -7.75 17.87
N ASN A 37 -4.23 -7.14 18.30
CA ASN A 37 -5.13 -6.41 17.39
C ASN A 37 -4.45 -5.19 16.76
N LEU A 38 -3.70 -4.40 17.54
CA LEU A 38 -2.96 -3.23 17.04
C LEU A 38 -1.84 -3.65 16.07
N THR A 39 -1.10 -4.71 16.39
CA THR A 39 -0.03 -5.25 15.54
C THR A 39 -0.59 -5.76 14.21
N ASN A 40 -1.70 -6.51 14.22
CA ASN A 40 -2.34 -6.98 12.99
C ASN A 40 -2.82 -5.83 12.10
N LYS A 41 -3.41 -4.78 12.70
CA LYS A 41 -3.80 -3.57 11.97
C LYS A 41 -2.60 -2.87 11.35
N ARG A 42 -1.50 -2.73 12.09
CA ARG A 42 -0.26 -2.12 11.59
C ARG A 42 0.34 -2.93 10.44
N TYR A 43 0.42 -4.26 10.59
CA TYR A 43 0.93 -5.14 9.54
C TYR A 43 0.14 -5.00 8.23
N LEU A 44 -1.19 -4.94 8.30
CA LEU A 44 -2.02 -4.75 7.12
C LEU A 44 -1.80 -3.38 6.46
N LYS A 45 -1.63 -2.32 7.26
CA LYS A 45 -1.27 -0.99 6.74
C LYS A 45 0.07 -1.03 6.02
N ASP A 46 1.09 -1.59 6.66
CA ASP A 46 2.44 -1.65 6.10
C ASP A 46 2.46 -2.44 4.78
N HIS A 47 1.74 -3.57 4.72
CA HIS A 47 1.60 -4.35 3.50
C HIS A 47 0.96 -3.54 2.36
N VAL A 48 -0.18 -2.89 2.60
CA VAL A 48 -0.86 -2.10 1.56
C VAL A 48 -0.03 -0.88 1.14
N ILE A 49 0.68 -0.24 2.07
CA ILE A 49 1.60 0.85 1.76
C ILE A 49 2.73 0.36 0.86
N GLU A 50 3.24 -0.85 1.08
CA GLU A 50 4.26 -1.44 0.23
C GLU A 50 3.74 -1.71 -1.19
N GLU A 51 2.53 -2.27 -1.32
CA GLU A 51 1.88 -2.46 -2.64
C GLU A 51 1.74 -1.14 -3.41
N ILE A 52 1.42 -0.02 -2.74
CA ILE A 52 1.34 1.31 -3.38
C ILE A 52 2.72 1.79 -3.84
N LYS A 53 3.77 1.58 -3.03
CA LYS A 53 5.14 1.92 -3.43
C LYS A 53 5.57 1.08 -4.63
N ASP A 54 5.21 -0.19 -4.67
CA ASP A 54 5.50 -1.10 -5.76
C ASP A 54 4.79 -0.67 -7.05
N LEU A 55 3.50 -0.34 -6.99
CA LEU A 55 2.79 0.27 -8.13
C LEU A 55 3.51 1.52 -8.64
N ARG A 56 3.86 2.45 -7.75
CA ARG A 56 4.60 3.67 -8.09
C ARG A 56 5.95 3.35 -8.75
N ASN A 57 6.66 2.34 -8.24
CA ASN A 57 7.95 1.90 -8.78
C ASN A 57 7.81 1.28 -10.18
N GLU A 58 6.76 0.49 -10.42
CA GLU A 58 6.46 -0.06 -11.75
C GLU A 58 6.18 1.05 -12.76
N TYR A 59 5.38 2.06 -12.41
CA TYR A 59 5.18 3.24 -13.26
C TYR A 59 6.48 4.00 -13.53
N LYS A 60 7.31 4.21 -12.50
CA LYS A 60 8.61 4.86 -12.65
C LYS A 60 9.54 4.09 -13.58
N LYS A 61 9.58 2.76 -13.46
CA LYS A 61 10.39 1.90 -14.33
C LYS A 61 9.93 1.99 -15.78
N PHE A 62 8.62 1.88 -16.02
CA PHE A 62 8.04 2.03 -17.35
C PHE A 62 8.39 3.39 -17.98
N LEU A 63 8.23 4.48 -17.22
CA LEU A 63 8.53 5.83 -17.70
C LEU A 63 10.02 5.98 -18.03
N ASN A 64 10.92 5.41 -17.21
CA ASN A 64 12.35 5.40 -17.52
C ASN A 64 12.66 4.62 -18.81
N GLU A 65 12.05 3.46 -19.03
CA GLU A 65 12.23 2.68 -20.26
C GLU A 65 11.67 3.41 -21.49
N LEU A 66 10.57 4.14 -21.33
CA LEU A 66 9.99 5.01 -22.35
C LEU A 66 10.96 6.16 -22.71
N TYR A 67 11.49 6.86 -21.71
CA TYR A 67 12.44 7.97 -21.90
C TYR A 67 13.74 7.52 -22.56
N GLN A 68 14.17 6.29 -22.31
CA GLN A 68 15.35 5.69 -22.94
C GLN A 68 15.07 5.12 -24.33
N GLY A 69 13.84 5.22 -24.82
CA GLY A 69 13.41 4.70 -26.12
C GLY A 69 13.54 3.18 -26.26
N ARG A 70 13.39 2.43 -25.16
CA ARG A 70 13.58 0.96 -25.13
C ARG A 70 12.28 0.18 -25.36
N LEU A 71 11.13 0.85 -25.32
CA LEU A 71 9.82 0.21 -25.39
C LEU A 71 9.31 0.09 -26.82
N LYS A 72 8.64 -1.03 -27.10
CA LYS A 72 7.92 -1.25 -28.36
C LYS A 72 6.41 -1.00 -28.15
N PRO A 73 5.71 -0.39 -29.11
CA PRO A 73 4.30 -0.05 -28.95
C PRO A 73 3.38 -1.23 -28.58
N LYS A 74 3.60 -2.43 -29.15
CA LYS A 74 2.80 -3.62 -28.81
C LYS A 74 3.10 -4.22 -27.44
N GLN A 75 4.15 -3.78 -26.75
CA GLN A 75 4.43 -4.15 -25.35
C GLN A 75 3.79 -3.17 -24.37
N ILE A 76 3.62 -1.91 -24.78
CA ILE A 76 3.05 -0.84 -23.96
C ILE A 76 1.57 -1.10 -23.64
N LEU A 77 0.75 -1.50 -24.62
CA LEU A 77 -0.69 -1.74 -24.39
C LEU A 77 -0.96 -2.89 -23.41
N PRO A 78 -0.33 -4.08 -23.54
CA PRO A 78 -0.45 -5.13 -22.54
C PRO A 78 0.05 -4.69 -21.15
N TRP A 79 1.11 -3.89 -21.10
CA TRP A 79 1.62 -3.36 -19.83
C TRP A 79 0.58 -2.46 -19.15
N PHE A 80 -0.05 -1.53 -19.87
CA PHE A 80 -1.14 -0.72 -19.31
C PHE A 80 -2.33 -1.57 -18.84
N LYS A 81 -2.69 -2.63 -19.58
CA LYS A 81 -3.74 -3.56 -19.15
C LYS A 81 -3.38 -4.24 -17.83
N LEU A 82 -2.15 -4.74 -17.70
CA LEU A 82 -1.66 -5.36 -16.47
C LEU A 82 -1.67 -4.37 -15.31
N MET A 83 -1.18 -3.16 -15.53
CA MET A 83 -1.15 -2.11 -14.50
C MET A 83 -2.55 -1.68 -14.07
N ASN A 84 -3.51 -1.63 -14.99
CA ASN A 84 -4.91 -1.36 -14.65
C ASN A 84 -5.47 -2.43 -13.71
N ILE A 85 -5.23 -3.70 -14.01
CA ILE A 85 -5.66 -4.82 -13.14
C ILE A 85 -5.00 -4.71 -11.77
N LYS A 86 -3.67 -4.62 -11.70
CA LYS A 86 -2.92 -4.52 -10.44
C LYS A 86 -3.38 -3.35 -9.57
N THR A 87 -3.54 -2.18 -10.17
CA THR A 87 -3.96 -0.98 -9.43
C THR A 87 -5.40 -1.14 -8.96
N GLN A 88 -6.29 -1.69 -9.78
CA GLN A 88 -7.68 -1.95 -9.39
C GLN A 88 -7.74 -2.89 -8.18
N ASP A 89 -6.99 -3.99 -8.20
CA ASP A 89 -6.95 -4.97 -7.12
C ASP A 89 -6.48 -4.33 -5.79
N VAL A 90 -5.40 -3.53 -5.84
CA VAL A 90 -4.88 -2.80 -4.67
C VAL A 90 -5.91 -1.76 -4.18
N MET A 91 -6.52 -1.00 -5.10
CA MET A 91 -7.50 0.02 -4.75
C MET A 91 -8.80 -0.57 -4.19
N GLU A 92 -9.19 -1.77 -4.61
CA GLU A 92 -10.33 -2.50 -4.03
C GLU A 92 -10.05 -2.89 -2.58
N ILE A 93 -8.86 -3.42 -2.28
CA ILE A 93 -8.45 -3.73 -0.91
C ILE A 93 -8.45 -2.45 -0.06
N ILE A 94 -7.89 -1.37 -0.58
CA ILE A 94 -7.84 -0.07 0.10
C ILE A 94 -9.25 0.45 0.39
N ASN A 95 -10.16 0.36 -0.57
CA ASN A 95 -11.54 0.77 -0.38
C ASN A 95 -12.25 -0.08 0.69
N GLN A 96 -12.09 -1.41 0.63
CA GLN A 96 -12.71 -2.32 1.59
C GLN A 96 -12.18 -2.14 3.03
N LYS A 97 -10.87 -1.86 3.18
CA LYS A 97 -10.23 -1.79 4.50
C LYS A 97 -10.21 -0.39 5.11
N TYR A 98 -10.11 0.64 4.28
CA TYR A 98 -9.89 2.03 4.72
C TYR A 98 -10.97 3.01 4.23
N GLY A 99 -11.91 2.56 3.39
CA GLY A 99 -13.00 3.38 2.88
C GLY A 99 -12.54 4.54 1.99
N LEU A 100 -11.34 4.46 1.42
CA LEU A 100 -10.83 5.44 0.47
C LEU A 100 -11.42 5.18 -0.93
N ASP A 101 -11.51 6.22 -1.76
CA ASP A 101 -12.07 6.10 -3.09
C ASP A 101 -11.21 5.17 -3.96
N LYS A 102 -11.81 4.10 -4.48
CA LYS A 102 -11.15 3.12 -5.35
C LYS A 102 -10.72 3.73 -6.69
N GLU A 103 -11.33 4.84 -7.11
CA GLU A 103 -11.04 5.49 -8.39
C GLU A 103 -9.90 6.53 -8.28
N SER A 104 -9.29 6.70 -7.10
CA SER A 104 -8.28 7.74 -6.81
C SER A 104 -7.10 7.77 -7.81
N LEU A 105 -6.70 6.61 -8.34
CA LEU A 105 -5.61 6.49 -9.31
C LEU A 105 -6.08 6.37 -10.76
N LYS A 106 -7.39 6.28 -11.03
CA LYS A 106 -7.90 6.03 -12.39
C LYS A 106 -7.59 7.16 -13.35
N SER A 107 -7.70 8.41 -12.90
CA SER A 107 -7.33 9.59 -13.69
C SER A 107 -5.88 9.50 -14.15
N TYR A 108 -4.97 9.18 -13.23
CA TYR A 108 -3.55 8.97 -13.53
C TYR A 108 -3.33 7.92 -14.62
N GLN A 109 -4.02 6.77 -14.52
CA GLN A 109 -3.87 5.67 -15.48
C GLN A 109 -4.35 6.03 -16.88
N ILE A 110 -5.54 6.63 -16.96
CA ILE A 110 -6.16 7.00 -18.24
C ILE A 110 -5.33 8.08 -18.92
N GLU A 111 -4.98 9.15 -18.18
CA GLU A 111 -4.20 10.27 -18.72
C GLU A 111 -2.82 9.80 -19.18
N LEU A 112 -2.10 9.02 -18.37
CA LEU A 112 -0.78 8.51 -18.76
C LEU A 112 -0.87 7.63 -20.01
N ARG A 113 -1.87 6.74 -20.08
CA ARG A 113 -2.07 5.89 -21.25
C ARG A 113 -2.30 6.75 -22.49
N ASN A 114 -3.24 7.68 -22.42
CA ASN A 114 -3.59 8.54 -23.54
C ASN A 114 -2.37 9.37 -23.98
N MET A 115 -1.63 9.98 -23.04
CA MET A 115 -0.40 10.70 -23.35
C MET A 115 0.61 9.84 -24.10
N VAL A 116 0.79 8.57 -23.74
CA VAL A 116 1.74 7.70 -24.44
C VAL A 116 1.19 7.20 -25.79
N THR A 117 -0.10 6.84 -25.87
CA THR A 117 -0.66 6.18 -27.06
C THR A 117 -1.14 7.13 -28.15
N GLU A 118 -1.45 8.38 -27.79
CA GLU A 118 -1.93 9.41 -28.73
C GLU A 118 -0.78 10.22 -29.33
N GLN A 119 0.46 9.96 -28.92
CA GLN A 119 1.65 10.54 -29.51
C GLN A 119 1.90 10.02 -30.93
N GLU A 120 2.41 10.90 -31.79
CA GLU A 120 2.72 10.59 -33.20
C GLU A 120 3.79 9.50 -33.28
N GLU A 121 4.81 9.59 -32.43
CA GLU A 121 5.94 8.65 -32.37
C GLU A 121 5.49 7.23 -32.06
N PHE A 122 4.48 7.09 -31.19
CA PHE A 122 3.88 5.79 -30.89
C PHE A 122 3.15 5.24 -32.11
N SER A 123 2.34 6.08 -32.77
CA SER A 123 1.51 5.71 -33.92
C SER A 123 2.35 5.29 -35.13
N GLU A 124 3.38 6.06 -35.46
CA GLU A 124 4.32 5.78 -36.54
C GLU A 124 5.03 4.43 -36.38
N ASN A 125 5.37 4.09 -35.13
CA ASN A 125 6.12 2.88 -34.81
C ASN A 125 5.21 1.67 -34.49
N PHE A 126 3.89 1.86 -34.38
CA PHE A 126 2.97 0.81 -33.95
C PHE A 126 2.92 -0.39 -34.90
N LYS A 127 2.81 -0.13 -36.21
CA LYS A 127 2.70 -1.19 -37.23
C LYS A 127 3.96 -2.05 -37.29
N GLN A 128 5.13 -1.40 -37.27
CA GLN A 128 6.43 -2.07 -37.34
C GLN A 128 6.89 -2.62 -35.98
N ASN A 129 6.22 -2.22 -34.89
CA ASN A 129 6.53 -2.59 -33.52
C ASN A 129 8.01 -2.37 -33.16
N LYS A 130 8.56 -1.26 -33.63
CA LYS A 130 9.95 -0.87 -33.36
C LYS A 130 10.01 -0.05 -32.08
N CYS A 131 11.17 -0.08 -31.44
CA CYS A 131 11.44 0.85 -30.36
C CYS A 131 11.46 2.28 -30.92
N PHE A 132 10.98 3.23 -30.13
CA PHE A 132 10.86 4.63 -30.54
C PHE A 132 11.34 5.53 -29.42
N THR A 133 11.82 6.71 -29.80
CA THR A 133 12.21 7.76 -28.86
C THR A 133 11.19 8.88 -28.92
N LEU A 134 10.91 9.49 -27.77
CA LEU A 134 10.01 10.63 -27.68
C LEU A 134 10.66 11.88 -28.29
N LYS A 135 9.87 12.69 -28.98
CA LYS A 135 10.24 14.07 -29.33
C LYS A 135 10.30 14.92 -28.06
N GLU A 136 11.00 16.04 -28.12
CA GLU A 136 11.17 16.94 -26.98
C GLU A 136 9.84 17.46 -26.42
N SER A 137 8.85 17.74 -27.29
CA SER A 137 7.50 18.16 -26.86
C SER A 137 6.81 17.06 -26.05
N SER A 138 6.78 15.84 -26.58
CA SER A 138 6.18 14.66 -25.94
C SER A 138 6.84 14.33 -24.60
N LEU A 139 8.16 14.46 -24.54
CA LEU A 139 8.93 14.30 -23.31
C LEU A 139 8.56 15.37 -22.28
N ARG A 140 8.48 16.64 -22.70
CA ARG A 140 8.11 17.76 -21.82
C ARG A 140 6.72 17.57 -21.23
N ASP A 141 5.75 17.16 -22.04
CA ASP A 141 4.37 16.94 -21.59
C ASP A 141 4.28 15.80 -20.57
N LEU A 142 5.00 14.70 -20.80
CA LEU A 142 5.09 13.60 -19.84
C LEU A 142 5.78 13.99 -18.53
N LEU A 143 6.83 14.83 -18.58
CA LEU A 143 7.49 15.33 -17.38
C LEU A 143 6.57 16.25 -16.56
N LEU A 144 5.82 17.13 -17.22
CA LEU A 144 4.82 17.98 -16.54
C LEU A 144 3.70 17.14 -15.91
N PHE A 145 3.22 16.12 -16.61
CA PHE A 145 2.26 15.17 -16.07
C PHE A 145 2.78 14.48 -14.81
N GLN A 146 4.01 13.96 -14.84
CA GLN A 146 4.65 13.34 -13.68
C GLN A 146 4.78 14.32 -12.51
N GLN A 147 5.22 15.54 -12.77
CA GLN A 147 5.37 16.57 -11.74
C GLN A 147 4.03 16.85 -11.03
N ASN A 148 2.94 16.93 -11.79
CA ASN A 148 1.63 17.28 -11.26
C ASN A 148 0.92 16.11 -10.57
N ASN A 149 1.27 14.86 -10.93
CA ASN A 149 0.48 13.71 -10.53
C ASN A 149 1.21 12.67 -9.67
N ASN A 150 2.55 12.68 -9.60
CA ASN A 150 3.30 11.71 -8.80
C ASN A 150 2.97 11.78 -7.30
N SER A 151 2.53 12.94 -6.82
CA SER A 151 2.09 13.14 -5.43
C SER A 151 0.87 12.29 -5.06
N LYS A 152 0.03 11.86 -6.03
CA LYS A 152 -1.17 11.05 -5.79
C LYS A 152 -0.86 9.75 -5.03
N PHE A 153 0.24 9.08 -5.36
CA PHE A 153 0.68 7.88 -4.64
C PHE A 153 1.08 8.17 -3.19
N ASN A 154 1.76 9.31 -2.96
CA ASN A 154 2.15 9.71 -1.60
C ASN A 154 0.93 10.12 -0.78
N GLN A 155 -0.03 10.82 -1.40
CA GLN A 155 -1.28 11.20 -0.74
C GLN A 155 -2.06 9.95 -0.29
N LEU A 156 -2.15 8.93 -1.15
CA LEU A 156 -2.79 7.66 -0.81
C LEU A 156 -2.14 6.99 0.42
N ILE A 157 -0.80 7.02 0.52
CA ILE A 157 -0.06 6.50 1.68
C ILE A 157 -0.38 7.29 2.95
N ILE A 158 -0.46 8.62 2.86
CA ILE A 158 -0.83 9.49 3.99
C ILE A 158 -2.26 9.17 4.43
N ASP A 159 -3.19 9.10 3.48
CA ASP A 159 -4.61 8.84 3.75
C ASP A 159 -4.80 7.47 4.43
N ILE A 160 -4.05 6.44 4.05
CA ILE A 160 -4.08 5.11 4.72
C ILE A 160 -3.52 5.19 6.14
N ASN A 161 -2.44 5.95 6.34
CA ASN A 161 -1.85 6.12 7.66
C ASN A 161 -2.81 6.84 8.62
N ASP A 162 -3.52 7.85 8.13
CA ASP A 162 -4.45 8.68 8.90
C ASP A 162 -5.77 7.96 9.28
N LYS A 163 -6.10 6.85 8.61
CA LYS A 163 -7.28 6.04 8.95
C LYS A 163 -7.07 5.24 10.25
N LYS A 164 -8.06 5.22 11.15
CA LYS A 164 -7.99 4.53 12.46
C LYS A 164 -8.26 3.02 12.40
#